data_AF-A0A182T2E2-F1
#
_entry.id   AF-A0A182T2E2-F1
#
_cell.length_a   1.000
_cell.length_b   1.000
_cell.length_c   1.000
_cell.angle_alpha   90.00
_cell.angle_beta   90.00
_cell.angle_gamma   90.00
#
_symmetry.space_group_name_H-M   'P 1'
#
loop_
_entity.id
_entity.type
_entity.pdbx_description
1 polymer ?
#
loop_
_entity_poly.entity_id
_entity_poly.type
_entity_poly.pdbx_seq_one_letter_code
_entity_poly.pdbx_strand_id
1 'polypeptide(L)'
;VRPPGHHAEPDTPHGFCIFNNIAVAARAAVEHFGLRRVLIVDWDVHHGNGTQHIFEQDPRVLYISVHRYDNGSFFPNSTDANYTVVGSGQGEGFNVNIPWNRKGMGDAEYVAAFQSVILPIAYEFDPELVLVSAGFDAAIGDPLGGCRVTPEAYGHFTHWLSALAGGRIVVCLEGGYNVNSISHAMAMCTKALLGDPLPMLLPPAVSRTSNTTSPTNASCAETLRNVLTVQQKYWGSLCFNKKLPSCQPLTEGTLIDALDAMSLHDPDSPKQPSQSTSSPSSTSGSVGAGSDEPCSSSTATGRNQKRAINTQTPCSDCGAAVENWICLLCFGVYCGRYVQEHMLQHGTGTVDHPLALSFTDLSVWCYGCDAYIDHPALHHYKNLVHLDKFQEPLVWSYGSDLVLDVVNAGASGSTKQKGD
;
A
#
# COMPACT_ATOMS: atom_id res chain seq x y z
N VAL A 1 -23.33 -12.03 4.02
CA VAL A 1 -24.41 -12.12 5.04
C VAL A 1 -25.56 -11.20 4.62
N ARG A 2 -26.78 -11.41 5.13
CA ARG A 2 -27.92 -10.46 5.02
C ARG A 2 -28.81 -10.60 6.28
N PRO A 3 -29.45 -9.53 6.79
CA PRO A 3 -29.39 -8.13 6.33
C PRO A 3 -28.00 -7.47 6.53
N PRO A 4 -27.73 -6.29 5.93
CA PRO A 4 -26.53 -5.49 6.23
C PRO A 4 -26.54 -5.01 7.70
N GLY A 5 -25.44 -4.38 8.13
CA GLY A 5 -25.24 -3.95 9.51
C GLY A 5 -24.68 -2.53 9.70
N HIS A 6 -23.90 -1.98 8.76
CA HIS A 6 -23.06 -0.81 9.04
C HIS A 6 -23.81 0.51 9.39
N HIS A 7 -25.11 0.60 9.11
CA HIS A 7 -25.97 1.74 9.51
C HIS A 7 -26.63 1.57 10.88
N ALA A 8 -26.67 0.36 11.43
CA ALA A 8 -27.36 0.10 12.70
C ALA A 8 -26.62 0.78 13.86
N GLU A 9 -27.34 1.67 14.55
CA GLU A 9 -26.88 2.41 15.73
C GLU A 9 -27.03 1.55 17.00
N PRO A 10 -26.47 1.97 18.16
CA PRO A 10 -26.59 1.22 19.41
C PRO A 10 -28.02 0.89 19.84
N ASP A 11 -28.98 1.78 19.54
CA ASP A 11 -30.38 1.67 19.97
C ASP A 11 -31.40 1.77 18.82
N THR A 12 -30.94 1.91 17.57
CA THR A 12 -31.82 2.25 16.43
C THR A 12 -31.44 1.47 15.15
N PRO A 13 -32.35 0.67 14.56
CA PRO A 13 -32.13 0.12 13.22
C PRO A 13 -32.24 1.21 12.17
N HIS A 14 -31.41 1.17 11.13
CA HIS A 14 -31.34 2.21 10.10
C HIS A 14 -30.82 1.63 8.78
N GLY A 15 -31.19 2.19 7.62
CA GLY A 15 -30.64 1.77 6.32
C GLY A 15 -30.69 0.27 6.05
N PHE A 16 -31.82 -0.41 6.32
CA PHE A 16 -31.99 -1.87 6.25
C PHE A 16 -31.15 -2.70 7.24
N CYS A 17 -30.38 -2.06 8.11
CA CYS A 17 -29.53 -2.69 9.10
C CYS A 17 -30.28 -2.85 10.43
N ILE A 18 -30.24 -4.07 11.00
CA ILE A 18 -30.87 -4.38 12.28
C ILE A 18 -29.81 -4.47 13.39
N PHE A 19 -28.71 -5.18 13.13
CA PHE A 19 -27.56 -5.30 14.02
C PHE A 19 -26.30 -4.97 13.25
N ASN A 20 -25.36 -4.28 13.88
CA ASN A 20 -24.10 -3.91 13.25
C ASN A 20 -23.11 -5.09 13.29
N ASN A 21 -23.16 -5.93 12.25
CA ASN A 21 -22.38 -7.17 12.14
C ASN A 21 -20.87 -6.93 12.32
N ILE A 22 -20.32 -5.94 11.61
CA ILE A 22 -18.88 -5.64 11.64
C ILE A 22 -18.46 -5.08 12.99
N ALA A 23 -19.31 -4.23 13.61
CA ALA A 23 -19.01 -3.65 14.90
C ALA A 23 -19.02 -4.71 16.01
N VAL A 24 -19.97 -5.65 15.96
CA VAL A 24 -19.99 -6.80 16.90
C VAL A 24 -18.72 -7.64 16.74
N ALA A 25 -18.27 -7.91 15.51
CA ALA A 25 -17.02 -8.63 15.27
C ALA A 25 -15.80 -7.89 15.83
N ALA A 26 -15.71 -6.58 15.61
CA ALA A 26 -14.63 -5.75 16.14
C ALA A 26 -14.62 -5.68 17.67
N ARG A 27 -15.79 -5.54 18.31
CA ARG A 27 -15.92 -5.62 19.77
C ARG A 27 -15.50 -6.96 20.32
N ALA A 28 -15.96 -8.05 19.72
CA ALA A 28 -15.56 -9.39 20.13
C ALA A 28 -14.03 -9.58 20.00
N ALA A 29 -13.42 -9.12 18.91
CA ALA A 29 -11.98 -9.17 18.70
C ALA A 29 -11.20 -8.45 19.82
N VAL A 30 -11.65 -7.24 20.19
CA VAL A 30 -11.01 -6.45 21.24
C VAL A 30 -11.25 -7.03 22.64
N GLU A 31 -12.49 -7.37 22.98
CA GLU A 31 -12.89 -7.72 24.35
C GLU A 31 -12.68 -9.19 24.70
N HIS A 32 -12.87 -10.10 23.74
CA HIS A 32 -12.78 -11.54 23.98
C HIS A 32 -11.47 -12.16 23.49
N PHE A 33 -10.86 -11.59 22.46
CA PHE A 33 -9.59 -12.08 21.91
C PHE A 33 -8.40 -11.17 22.25
N GLY A 34 -8.63 -10.05 22.93
CA GLY A 34 -7.58 -9.18 23.46
C GLY A 34 -6.79 -8.41 22.40
N LEU A 35 -7.35 -8.27 21.19
CA LEU A 35 -6.72 -7.46 20.14
C LEU A 35 -6.73 -5.98 20.54
N ARG A 36 -5.61 -5.32 20.30
CA ARG A 36 -5.37 -3.91 20.63
C ARG A 36 -5.60 -2.99 19.44
N ARG A 37 -5.51 -3.50 18.21
CA ARG A 37 -5.63 -2.72 16.98
C ARG A 37 -6.46 -3.50 15.95
N VAL A 38 -7.70 -3.07 15.71
CA VAL A 38 -8.58 -3.62 14.68
C VAL A 38 -8.88 -2.55 13.65
N LEU A 39 -8.63 -2.84 12.38
CA LEU A 39 -8.97 -1.95 11.28
C LEU A 39 -10.32 -2.36 10.69
N ILE A 40 -11.22 -1.40 10.52
CA ILE A 40 -12.44 -1.54 9.74
C ILE A 40 -12.32 -0.65 8.50
N VAL A 41 -12.35 -1.25 7.31
CA VAL A 41 -12.48 -0.52 6.04
C VAL A 41 -13.89 -0.70 5.50
N ASP A 42 -14.59 0.39 5.34
CA ASP A 42 -15.95 0.43 4.80
C ASP A 42 -15.93 1.05 3.41
N TRP A 43 -16.14 0.20 2.39
CA TRP A 43 -16.19 0.61 0.99
C TRP A 43 -17.60 0.57 0.40
N ASP A 44 -18.62 0.32 1.24
CA ASP A 44 -20.00 0.53 0.84
C ASP A 44 -20.18 1.99 0.40
N VAL A 45 -20.98 2.23 -0.63
CA VAL A 45 -21.14 3.59 -1.17
C VAL A 45 -21.80 4.53 -0.17
N HIS A 46 -22.47 4.01 0.85
CA HIS A 46 -23.08 4.78 1.93
C HIS A 46 -22.16 4.81 3.15
N HIS A 47 -22.16 5.94 3.85
CA HIS A 47 -21.42 6.06 5.11
C HIS A 47 -22.00 5.12 6.18
N GLY A 48 -21.15 4.28 6.78
CA GLY A 48 -21.52 3.40 7.88
C GLY A 48 -21.62 4.14 9.22
N ASN A 49 -22.60 5.04 9.33
CA ASN A 49 -22.84 5.89 10.50
C ASN A 49 -22.83 5.14 11.83
N GLY A 50 -23.47 3.98 11.90
CA GLY A 50 -23.53 3.18 13.11
C GLY A 50 -22.15 2.67 13.53
N THR A 51 -21.34 2.22 12.57
CA THR A 51 -19.97 1.76 12.84
C THR A 51 -19.10 2.92 13.35
N GLN A 52 -19.20 4.10 12.73
CA GLN A 52 -18.51 5.30 13.19
C GLN A 52 -18.89 5.65 14.63
N HIS A 53 -20.17 5.77 14.96
CA HIS A 53 -20.61 6.18 16.29
C HIS A 53 -20.24 5.16 17.38
N ILE A 54 -20.29 3.86 17.08
CA ILE A 54 -19.91 2.81 18.04
C ILE A 54 -18.43 2.91 18.45
N PHE A 55 -17.55 3.32 17.54
CA PHE A 55 -16.09 3.38 17.78
C PHE A 55 -15.51 4.78 17.91
N GLU A 56 -16.34 5.82 17.87
CA GLU A 56 -15.90 7.21 17.78
C GLU A 56 -14.88 7.63 18.86
N GLN A 57 -14.96 7.03 20.04
CA GLN A 57 -14.08 7.31 21.18
C GLN A 57 -13.00 6.24 21.44
N ASP A 58 -12.92 5.18 20.63
CA ASP A 58 -12.07 4.02 20.92
C ASP A 58 -10.85 3.92 19.98
N PRO A 59 -9.64 4.27 20.45
CA PRO A 59 -8.42 4.23 19.62
C PRO A 59 -7.97 2.81 19.25
N ARG A 60 -8.58 1.77 19.83
CA ARG A 60 -8.26 0.38 19.49
C ARG A 60 -8.90 -0.05 18.17
N VAL A 61 -9.90 0.70 17.67
CA VAL A 61 -10.57 0.44 16.40
C VAL A 61 -10.41 1.64 15.50
N LEU A 62 -9.70 1.45 14.39
CA LEU A 62 -9.59 2.43 13.32
C LEU A 62 -10.72 2.18 12.31
N TYR A 63 -11.61 3.16 12.13
CA TYR A 63 -12.65 3.11 11.10
C TYR A 63 -12.27 4.03 9.93
N ILE A 64 -12.24 3.46 8.73
CA ILE A 64 -12.02 4.21 7.48
C ILE A 64 -13.18 3.94 6.54
N SER A 65 -13.88 4.99 6.13
CA SER A 65 -15.00 4.88 5.18
C SER A 65 -14.74 5.69 3.92
N VAL A 66 -14.98 5.07 2.77
CA VAL A 66 -15.03 5.73 1.46
C VAL A 66 -16.44 5.64 0.90
N HIS A 67 -17.13 6.78 0.78
CA HIS A 67 -18.56 6.79 0.52
C HIS A 67 -18.96 8.00 -0.34
N ARG A 68 -20.11 7.92 -1.00
CA ARG A 68 -20.74 9.08 -1.63
C ARG A 68 -21.37 9.96 -0.56
N TYR A 69 -21.15 11.25 -0.67
CA TYR A 69 -21.56 12.23 0.33
C TYR A 69 -22.40 13.36 -0.26
N ASP A 70 -22.07 13.82 -1.48
CA ASP A 70 -22.74 14.95 -2.15
C ASP A 70 -22.99 16.14 -1.19
N ASN A 71 -21.96 16.52 -0.43
CA ASN A 71 -21.99 17.58 0.59
C ASN A 71 -23.10 17.38 1.66
N GLY A 72 -23.34 16.14 2.08
CA GLY A 72 -24.35 15.77 3.08
C GLY A 72 -25.74 15.54 2.52
N SER A 73 -25.92 15.62 1.19
CA SER A 73 -27.23 15.39 0.55
C SER A 73 -27.47 13.93 0.11
N PHE A 74 -26.44 13.08 0.15
CA PHE A 74 -26.60 11.64 -0.10
C PHE A 74 -26.88 10.89 1.22
N PHE A 75 -27.65 9.81 1.15
CA PHE A 75 -27.99 8.99 2.33
C PHE A 75 -26.69 8.54 3.05
N PRO A 76 -26.60 8.64 4.39
CA PRO A 76 -27.67 8.86 5.38
C PRO A 76 -28.03 10.32 5.68
N ASN A 77 -27.59 11.28 4.86
CA ASN A 77 -27.93 12.70 5.01
C ASN A 77 -27.45 13.35 6.32
N SER A 78 -26.26 12.96 6.80
CA SER A 78 -25.65 13.54 8.00
C SER A 78 -24.38 14.31 7.65
N THR A 79 -24.08 15.37 8.40
CA THR A 79 -22.78 16.05 8.37
C THR A 79 -21.65 15.20 8.95
N ASP A 80 -21.99 14.14 9.68
CA ASP A 80 -21.03 13.27 10.39
C ASP A 80 -20.18 12.44 9.43
N ALA A 81 -20.64 12.27 8.19
CA ALA A 81 -19.91 11.61 7.13
C ALA A 81 -18.83 12.50 6.48
N ASN A 82 -18.68 13.77 6.88
CA ASN A 82 -17.69 14.64 6.28
C ASN A 82 -16.26 14.32 6.76
N TYR A 83 -15.26 14.71 5.96
CA TYR A 83 -13.83 14.50 6.25
C TYR A 83 -13.33 15.22 7.52
N THR A 84 -14.12 16.16 8.06
CA THR A 84 -13.81 16.90 9.29
C THR A 84 -14.11 16.11 10.56
N VAL A 85 -14.86 15.01 10.47
CA VAL A 85 -15.23 14.18 11.61
C VAL A 85 -14.18 13.08 11.78
N VAL A 86 -13.36 13.23 12.81
CA VAL A 86 -12.12 12.46 13.01
C VAL A 86 -12.15 11.57 14.24
N GLY A 87 -13.30 11.44 14.91
CA GLY A 87 -13.44 10.78 16.19
C GLY A 87 -13.47 11.79 17.34
N SER A 88 -13.62 11.31 18.56
CA SER A 88 -13.73 12.14 19.76
C SER A 88 -12.97 11.54 20.95
N GLY A 89 -12.60 12.37 21.91
CA GLY A 89 -11.88 11.91 23.10
C GLY A 89 -10.56 11.19 22.75
N GLN A 90 -10.42 9.94 23.21
CA GLN A 90 -9.23 9.13 22.91
C GLN A 90 -9.22 8.58 21.48
N GLY A 91 -10.37 8.55 20.79
CA GLY A 91 -10.51 8.08 19.41
C GLY A 91 -10.24 9.16 18.36
N GLU A 92 -9.85 10.37 18.75
CA GLU A 92 -9.51 11.44 17.79
C GLU A 92 -8.34 10.99 16.88
N GLY A 93 -8.55 11.06 15.56
CA GLY A 93 -7.66 10.54 14.53
C GLY A 93 -7.98 9.12 14.05
N PHE A 94 -8.78 8.34 14.79
CA PHE A 94 -9.12 6.94 14.49
C PHE A 94 -10.44 6.77 13.72
N ASN A 95 -11.05 7.88 13.28
CA ASN A 95 -12.13 7.90 12.31
C ASN A 95 -11.70 8.67 11.06
N VAL A 96 -11.78 8.02 9.89
CA VAL A 96 -11.33 8.60 8.62
C VAL A 96 -12.44 8.51 7.58
N ASN A 97 -13.09 9.63 7.31
CA ASN A 97 -14.10 9.73 6.27
C ASN A 97 -13.50 10.26 4.96
N ILE A 98 -13.76 9.58 3.84
CA ILE A 98 -13.40 9.96 2.47
C ILE A 98 -14.69 10.21 1.67
N PRO A 99 -15.23 11.44 1.71
CA PRO A 99 -16.55 11.76 1.18
C PRO A 99 -16.54 12.19 -0.30
N TRP A 100 -17.02 11.33 -1.21
CA TRP A 100 -17.21 11.70 -2.60
C TRP A 100 -18.35 12.70 -2.79
N ASN A 101 -18.00 13.94 -3.13
CA ASN A 101 -18.95 15.02 -3.37
C ASN A 101 -19.53 15.06 -4.80
N ARG A 102 -19.25 14.01 -5.59
CA ARG A 102 -19.86 13.80 -6.90
C ARG A 102 -20.04 12.30 -7.16
N LYS A 103 -21.12 11.99 -7.88
CA LYS A 103 -21.32 10.69 -8.54
C LYS A 103 -20.26 10.42 -9.62
N GLY A 104 -20.16 9.16 -10.04
CA GLY A 104 -19.34 8.74 -11.18
C GLY A 104 -17.89 8.39 -10.83
N MET A 105 -17.51 8.41 -9.55
CA MET A 105 -16.21 7.90 -9.11
C MET A 105 -16.06 6.43 -9.51
N GLY A 106 -14.93 6.08 -10.12
CA GLY A 106 -14.62 4.72 -10.55
C GLY A 106 -13.30 4.24 -9.98
N ASP A 107 -12.71 3.26 -10.66
CA ASP A 107 -11.50 2.57 -10.19
C ASP A 107 -10.37 3.53 -9.87
N ALA A 108 -10.07 4.50 -10.75
CA ALA A 108 -8.97 5.43 -10.57
C ALA A 108 -9.12 6.26 -9.28
N GLU A 109 -10.34 6.72 -8.96
CA GLU A 109 -10.58 7.51 -7.75
C GLU A 109 -10.49 6.67 -6.47
N TYR A 110 -11.00 5.44 -6.49
CA TYR A 110 -10.87 4.53 -5.35
C TYR A 110 -9.42 4.07 -5.17
N VAL A 111 -8.70 3.74 -6.25
CA VAL A 111 -7.26 3.45 -6.22
C VAL A 111 -6.51 4.62 -5.60
N ALA A 112 -6.82 5.86 -6.00
CA ALA A 112 -6.20 7.05 -5.43
C ALA A 112 -6.49 7.18 -3.92
N ALA A 113 -7.73 6.93 -3.47
CA ALA A 113 -8.07 6.90 -2.05
C ALA A 113 -7.27 5.85 -1.28
N PHE A 114 -7.18 4.64 -1.82
CA PHE A 114 -6.41 3.54 -1.23
C PHE A 114 -4.93 3.90 -1.08
N GLN A 115 -4.30 4.35 -2.17
CA GLN A 115 -2.87 4.59 -2.22
C GLN A 115 -2.44 5.84 -1.46
N SER A 116 -3.28 6.87 -1.38
CA SER A 116 -2.91 8.15 -0.74
C SER A 116 -3.42 8.31 0.69
N VAL A 117 -4.45 7.58 1.11
CA VAL A 117 -5.06 7.72 2.44
C VAL A 117 -5.15 6.38 3.17
N ILE A 118 -5.89 5.41 2.61
CA ILE A 118 -6.29 4.20 3.36
C ILE A 118 -5.06 3.35 3.70
N LEU A 119 -4.23 3.01 2.72
CA LEU A 119 -3.07 2.15 2.93
C LEU A 119 -2.00 2.84 3.80
N PRO A 120 -1.58 4.10 3.55
CA PRO A 120 -0.60 4.76 4.43
C PRO A 120 -1.02 4.75 5.91
N ILE A 121 -2.28 5.14 6.19
CA ILE A 121 -2.83 5.10 7.55
C ILE A 121 -2.88 3.66 8.09
N ALA A 122 -3.39 2.71 7.30
CA ALA A 122 -3.54 1.33 7.74
C ALA A 122 -2.19 0.66 8.05
N TYR A 123 -1.15 0.94 7.25
CA TYR A 123 0.20 0.46 7.52
C TYR A 123 0.84 1.14 8.73
N GLU A 124 0.59 2.43 8.98
CA GLU A 124 1.05 3.10 10.19
C GLU A 124 0.33 2.58 11.45
N PHE A 125 -0.98 2.33 11.34
CA PHE A 125 -1.79 1.79 12.43
C PHE A 125 -1.42 0.35 12.80
N ASP A 126 -0.88 -0.44 11.86
CA ASP A 126 -0.46 -1.83 12.10
C ASP A 126 -1.57 -2.70 12.73
N PRO A 127 -2.69 -2.94 12.03
CA PRO A 127 -3.80 -3.70 12.61
C PRO A 127 -3.42 -5.16 12.88
N GLU A 128 -3.97 -5.71 13.96
CA GLU A 128 -3.90 -7.14 14.28
C GLU A 128 -5.03 -7.93 13.61
N LEU A 129 -6.07 -7.26 13.10
CA LEU A 129 -7.18 -7.84 12.33
C LEU A 129 -7.74 -6.76 11.40
N VAL A 130 -8.01 -7.14 10.15
CA VAL A 130 -8.73 -6.31 9.17
C VAL A 130 -10.14 -6.84 8.97
N LEU A 131 -11.12 -5.96 9.12
CA LEU A 131 -12.53 -6.20 8.87
C LEU A 131 -12.97 -5.29 7.72
N VAL A 132 -13.68 -5.84 6.76
CA VAL A 132 -14.19 -5.07 5.61
C VAL A 132 -15.70 -5.09 5.61
N SER A 133 -16.30 -3.90 5.76
CA SER A 133 -17.71 -3.66 5.44
C SER A 133 -17.84 -3.58 3.92
N ALA A 134 -18.19 -4.71 3.32
CA ALA A 134 -18.06 -4.94 1.89
C ALA A 134 -19.38 -4.72 1.15
N GLY A 135 -19.77 -3.46 0.99
CA GLY A 135 -20.86 -3.07 0.09
C GLY A 135 -20.42 -3.02 -1.37
N PHE A 136 -21.26 -3.48 -2.28
CA PHE A 136 -20.96 -3.46 -3.72
C PHE A 136 -21.88 -2.52 -4.52
N ASP A 137 -22.47 -1.53 -3.85
CA ASP A 137 -23.32 -0.50 -4.46
C ASP A 137 -22.53 0.70 -5.01
N ALA A 138 -21.22 0.80 -4.76
CA ALA A 138 -20.34 1.67 -5.54
C ALA A 138 -20.01 1.09 -6.92
N ALA A 139 -20.35 -0.18 -7.16
CA ALA A 139 -20.03 -0.86 -8.40
C ALA A 139 -20.84 -0.32 -9.59
N ILE A 140 -20.26 -0.46 -10.78
CA ILE A 140 -20.93 -0.13 -12.04
C ILE A 140 -22.27 -0.86 -12.15
N GLY A 141 -23.31 -0.11 -12.54
CA GLY A 141 -24.65 -0.65 -12.75
C GLY A 141 -25.50 -0.78 -11.48
N ASP A 142 -24.99 -0.41 -10.31
CA ASP A 142 -25.83 -0.27 -9.13
C ASP A 142 -26.86 0.87 -9.31
N PRO A 143 -28.14 0.64 -8.98
CA PRO A 143 -29.19 1.65 -9.17
C PRO A 143 -29.17 2.80 -8.17
N LEU A 144 -28.47 2.69 -7.05
CA LEU A 144 -28.51 3.67 -5.94
C LEU A 144 -27.20 4.44 -5.78
N GLY A 145 -26.05 3.77 -5.83
CA GLY A 145 -24.77 4.40 -5.48
C GLY A 145 -24.30 5.47 -6.46
N GLY A 146 -24.47 5.24 -7.76
CA GLY A 146 -24.09 6.20 -8.80
C GLY A 146 -22.58 6.33 -9.05
N CYS A 147 -21.77 5.44 -8.47
CA CYS A 147 -20.36 5.24 -8.80
C CYS A 147 -20.20 4.25 -9.97
N ARG A 148 -18.95 3.99 -10.37
CA ARG A 148 -18.58 3.18 -11.54
C ARG A 148 -17.40 2.26 -11.24
N VAL A 149 -17.29 1.78 -10.00
CA VAL A 149 -16.21 0.85 -9.61
C VAL A 149 -16.44 -0.49 -10.32
N THR A 150 -15.41 -1.03 -10.94
CA THR A 150 -15.49 -2.34 -11.59
C THR A 150 -15.46 -3.45 -10.54
N PRO A 151 -16.13 -4.60 -10.78
CA PRO A 151 -15.98 -5.78 -9.94
C PRO A 151 -14.52 -6.18 -9.70
N GLU A 152 -13.67 -6.02 -10.71
CA GLU A 152 -12.24 -6.29 -10.68
C GLU A 152 -11.52 -5.48 -9.59
N ALA A 153 -11.86 -4.20 -9.44
CA ALA A 153 -11.21 -3.30 -8.48
C ALA A 153 -11.39 -3.77 -7.03
N TYR A 154 -12.54 -4.35 -6.68
CA TYR A 154 -12.77 -4.92 -5.34
C TYR A 154 -11.83 -6.09 -5.01
N GLY A 155 -11.41 -6.86 -6.03
CA GLY A 155 -10.36 -7.86 -5.87
C GLY A 155 -9.03 -7.21 -5.46
N HIS A 156 -8.65 -6.11 -6.13
CA HIS A 156 -7.42 -5.37 -5.80
C HIS A 156 -7.48 -4.74 -4.41
N PHE A 157 -8.62 -4.14 -4.02
CA PHE A 157 -8.81 -3.60 -2.68
C PHE A 157 -8.64 -4.68 -1.61
N THR A 158 -9.23 -5.86 -1.85
CA THR A 158 -9.08 -7.03 -0.97
C THR A 158 -7.62 -7.48 -0.90
N HIS A 159 -6.94 -7.55 -2.04
CA HIS A 159 -5.54 -7.96 -2.12
C HIS A 159 -4.62 -7.01 -1.33
N TRP A 160 -4.76 -5.70 -1.51
CA TRP A 160 -3.94 -4.73 -0.78
C TRP A 160 -4.17 -4.80 0.73
N LEU A 161 -5.43 -4.95 1.17
CA LEU A 161 -5.75 -5.10 2.59
C LEU A 161 -5.27 -6.45 3.16
N SER A 162 -5.17 -7.50 2.34
CA SER A 162 -4.70 -8.82 2.76
C SER A 162 -3.22 -8.86 3.16
N ALA A 163 -2.43 -7.88 2.75
CA ALA A 163 -1.04 -7.74 3.18
C ALA A 163 -0.91 -7.32 4.67
N LEU A 164 -1.95 -6.69 5.22
CA LEU A 164 -1.99 -6.25 6.61
C LEU A 164 -2.34 -7.39 7.55
N ALA A 165 -2.09 -7.19 8.85
CA ALA A 165 -2.47 -8.14 9.91
C ALA A 165 -1.98 -9.59 9.66
N GLY A 166 -0.89 -9.77 8.90
CA GLY A 166 -0.40 -11.09 8.48
C GLY A 166 -1.46 -11.92 7.74
N GLY A 167 -2.31 -11.30 6.92
CA GLY A 167 -3.36 -11.98 6.18
C GLY A 167 -4.66 -12.23 6.96
N ARG A 168 -4.78 -11.73 8.20
CA ARG A 168 -6.03 -11.84 8.98
C ARG A 168 -7.03 -10.78 8.52
N ILE A 169 -7.79 -11.15 7.48
CA ILE A 169 -8.83 -10.31 6.88
C ILE A 169 -10.17 -11.04 6.87
N VAL A 170 -11.26 -10.32 7.15
CA VAL A 170 -12.64 -10.80 7.01
C VAL A 170 -13.42 -9.83 6.14
N VAL A 171 -14.01 -10.33 5.05
CA VAL A 171 -14.85 -9.55 4.13
C VAL A 171 -16.32 -9.85 4.42
N CYS A 172 -17.07 -8.86 4.89
CA CYS A 172 -18.47 -9.02 5.32
C CYS A 172 -19.39 -8.24 4.39
N LEU A 173 -20.24 -8.93 3.61
CA LEU A 173 -21.19 -8.30 2.70
C LEU A 173 -22.12 -7.30 3.42
N GLU A 174 -22.24 -6.09 2.88
CA GLU A 174 -23.17 -5.02 3.30
C GLU A 174 -24.20 -4.75 2.18
N GLY A 175 -24.17 -3.57 1.55
CA GLY A 175 -25.04 -3.16 0.44
C GLY A 175 -24.64 -3.70 -0.93
N GLY A 176 -25.30 -3.18 -1.96
CA GLY A 176 -25.25 -3.68 -3.33
C GLY A 176 -26.61 -4.19 -3.80
N TYR A 177 -27.09 -3.65 -4.93
CA TYR A 177 -28.45 -3.89 -5.42
C TYR A 177 -28.51 -4.34 -6.88
N ASN A 178 -27.36 -4.34 -7.58
CA ASN A 178 -27.20 -5.05 -8.84
C ASN A 178 -26.63 -6.46 -8.63
N VAL A 179 -27.47 -7.49 -8.81
CA VAL A 179 -27.11 -8.89 -8.55
C VAL A 179 -25.92 -9.40 -9.36
N ASN A 180 -25.70 -8.88 -10.57
CA ASN A 180 -24.55 -9.25 -11.40
C ASN A 180 -23.28 -8.62 -10.83
N SER A 181 -23.31 -7.31 -10.53
CA SER A 181 -22.14 -6.60 -9.99
C SER A 181 -21.72 -7.15 -8.63
N ILE A 182 -22.68 -7.45 -7.74
CA ILE A 182 -22.41 -8.06 -6.42
C ILE A 182 -21.73 -9.43 -6.60
N SER A 183 -22.29 -10.27 -7.47
CA SER A 183 -21.79 -11.64 -7.68
C SER A 183 -20.38 -11.62 -8.24
N HIS A 184 -20.11 -10.74 -9.21
CA HIS A 184 -18.78 -10.60 -9.79
C HIS A 184 -17.80 -10.02 -8.76
N ALA A 185 -18.16 -8.96 -8.05
CA ALA A 185 -17.26 -8.31 -7.09
C ALA A 185 -16.87 -9.25 -5.94
N MET A 186 -17.84 -9.98 -5.38
CA MET A 186 -17.56 -11.00 -4.35
C MET A 186 -16.70 -12.15 -4.89
N ALA A 187 -16.87 -12.57 -6.15
CA ALA A 187 -15.98 -13.54 -6.77
C ALA A 187 -14.53 -13.02 -6.87
N MET A 188 -14.34 -11.72 -7.14
CA MET A 188 -13.00 -11.09 -7.18
C MET A 188 -12.38 -10.95 -5.81
N CYS A 189 -13.16 -10.57 -4.78
CA CYS A 189 -12.70 -10.62 -3.39
C CYS A 189 -12.27 -12.04 -3.00
N THR A 190 -13.07 -13.05 -3.36
CA THR A 190 -12.77 -14.45 -3.05
C THR A 190 -11.48 -14.92 -3.74
N LYS A 191 -11.27 -14.56 -5.01
CA LYS A 191 -10.01 -14.83 -5.73
C LYS A 191 -8.82 -14.23 -5.00
N ALA A 192 -8.90 -12.96 -4.60
CA ALA A 192 -7.84 -12.29 -3.85
C ALA A 192 -7.53 -13.01 -2.53
N LEU A 193 -8.56 -13.44 -1.78
CA LEU A 193 -8.40 -14.19 -0.53
C LEU A 193 -7.78 -15.57 -0.73
N LEU A 194 -8.04 -16.23 -1.87
CA LEU A 194 -7.45 -17.51 -2.23
C LEU A 194 -6.03 -17.38 -2.80
N GLY A 195 -5.55 -16.17 -3.07
CA GLY A 195 -4.26 -15.91 -3.70
C GLY A 195 -4.27 -16.14 -5.22
N ASP A 196 -5.45 -16.19 -5.84
CA ASP A 196 -5.58 -16.32 -7.29
C ASP A 196 -5.14 -15.02 -8.00
N PRO A 197 -4.59 -15.11 -9.22
CA PRO A 197 -4.24 -13.92 -10.00
C PRO A 197 -5.48 -13.08 -10.33
N LEU A 198 -5.36 -11.77 -10.10
CA LEU A 198 -6.40 -10.79 -10.41
C LEU A 198 -6.20 -10.19 -11.80
N PRO A 199 -7.26 -9.93 -12.57
CA PRO A 199 -7.17 -9.18 -13.81
C PRO A 199 -6.61 -7.77 -13.60
N MET A 200 -5.81 -7.31 -14.55
CA MET A 200 -5.28 -5.96 -14.55
C MET A 200 -6.42 -4.94 -14.66
N LEU A 201 -6.35 -3.87 -13.86
CA LEU A 201 -7.28 -2.74 -13.99
C LEU A 201 -6.91 -1.94 -15.23
N LEU A 202 -7.72 -2.06 -16.27
CA LEU A 202 -7.51 -1.33 -17.51
C LEU A 202 -7.99 0.12 -17.36
N PRO A 203 -7.22 1.11 -17.84
CA PRO A 203 -7.75 2.45 -18.03
C PRO A 203 -9.03 2.37 -18.88
N PRO A 204 -10.04 3.21 -18.62
CA PRO A 204 -11.19 3.31 -19.51
C PRO A 204 -10.68 3.47 -20.93
N ALA A 205 -11.13 2.62 -21.86
CA ALA A 205 -10.67 2.64 -23.23
C ALA A 205 -10.77 4.08 -23.75
N VAL A 206 -9.62 4.73 -23.93
CA VAL A 206 -9.56 6.09 -24.46
C VAL A 206 -10.13 5.98 -25.87
N SER A 207 -11.35 6.46 -26.05
CA SER A 207 -11.89 6.64 -27.39
C SER A 207 -10.91 7.54 -28.12
N ARG A 208 -10.19 6.99 -29.10
CA ARG A 208 -9.20 7.67 -29.95
C ARG A 208 -9.79 8.81 -30.81
N THR A 209 -10.95 9.33 -30.44
CA THR A 209 -11.74 10.32 -31.17
C THR A 209 -11.92 11.64 -30.40
N SER A 210 -11.36 11.78 -29.20
CA SER A 210 -11.36 13.06 -28.48
C SER A 210 -10.04 13.26 -27.73
N ASN A 211 -9.29 14.32 -28.10
CA ASN A 211 -8.11 14.84 -27.39
C ASN A 211 -8.45 15.41 -26.00
N THR A 212 -9.31 14.75 -25.25
CA THR A 212 -9.64 15.07 -23.88
C THR A 212 -9.20 13.87 -23.05
N THR A 213 -7.95 13.89 -22.59
CA THR A 213 -7.57 13.19 -21.35
C THR A 213 -8.69 13.51 -20.37
N SER A 214 -9.50 12.52 -19.98
CA SER A 214 -10.53 12.77 -18.98
C SER A 214 -9.79 13.25 -17.74
N PRO A 215 -9.91 14.53 -17.35
CA PRO A 215 -9.17 15.02 -16.21
C PRO A 215 -9.59 14.16 -15.03
N THR A 216 -8.61 13.76 -14.21
CA THR A 216 -8.87 13.20 -12.88
C THR A 216 -10.01 14.00 -12.25
N ASN A 217 -11.03 13.32 -11.74
CA ASN A 217 -12.24 14.01 -11.28
C ASN A 217 -11.83 15.08 -10.27
N ALA A 218 -11.99 16.36 -10.63
CA ALA A 218 -11.50 17.48 -9.81
C ALA A 218 -12.07 17.43 -8.38
N SER A 219 -13.29 16.89 -8.24
CA SER A 219 -13.93 16.66 -6.93
C SER A 219 -13.24 15.56 -6.11
N CYS A 220 -12.70 14.52 -6.75
CA CYS A 220 -11.88 13.51 -6.07
C CYS A 220 -10.58 14.15 -5.57
N ALA A 221 -9.85 14.86 -6.44
CA ALA A 221 -8.60 15.52 -6.04
C ALA A 221 -8.80 16.54 -4.90
N GLU A 222 -9.91 17.28 -4.91
CA GLU A 222 -10.31 18.16 -3.82
C GLU A 222 -10.60 17.39 -2.53
N THR A 223 -11.41 16.32 -2.60
CA THR A 223 -11.74 15.47 -1.45
C THR A 223 -10.48 14.90 -0.81
N LEU A 224 -9.59 14.30 -1.60
CA LEU A 224 -8.34 13.72 -1.09
C LEU A 224 -7.46 14.79 -0.45
N ARG A 225 -7.32 15.97 -1.07
CA ARG A 225 -6.55 17.07 -0.46
C ARG A 225 -7.11 17.49 0.89
N ASN A 226 -8.44 17.58 1.02
CA ASN A 226 -9.09 17.96 2.28
C ASN A 226 -8.89 16.90 3.36
N VAL A 227 -9.09 15.62 3.02
CA VAL A 227 -8.86 14.49 3.94
C VAL A 227 -7.41 14.49 4.41
N LEU A 228 -6.45 14.58 3.48
CA LEU A 228 -5.02 14.63 3.80
C LEU A 228 -4.66 15.81 4.72
N THR A 229 -5.22 16.99 4.45
CA THR A 229 -4.97 18.20 5.26
C THR A 229 -5.44 18.05 6.70
N VAL A 230 -6.54 17.33 6.92
CA VAL A 230 -7.08 17.05 8.25
C VAL A 230 -6.31 15.91 8.93
N GLN A 231 -6.11 14.80 8.22
CA GLN A 231 -5.58 13.56 8.79
C GLN A 231 -4.07 13.59 9.05
N GLN A 232 -3.30 14.41 8.33
CA GLN A 232 -1.86 14.59 8.59
C GLN A 232 -1.53 15.09 10.01
N LYS A 233 -2.52 15.59 10.76
CA LYS A 233 -2.36 15.98 12.17
C LYS A 233 -2.21 14.77 13.10
N TYR A 234 -2.75 13.63 12.68
CA TYR A 234 -2.85 12.40 13.48
C TYR A 234 -1.93 11.30 12.95
N TRP A 235 -1.64 11.31 11.64
CA TRP A 235 -0.89 10.25 10.94
C TRP A 235 0.38 10.79 10.28
N GLY A 236 1.54 10.32 10.75
CA GLY A 236 2.85 10.77 10.28
C GLY A 236 3.14 10.37 8.83
N SER A 237 2.60 9.24 8.39
CA SER A 237 2.70 8.70 7.03
C SER A 237 2.08 9.59 5.95
N LEU A 238 1.18 10.51 6.32
CA LEU A 238 0.50 11.42 5.38
C LEU A 238 1.30 12.70 5.09
N CYS A 239 2.60 12.71 5.34
CA CYS A 239 3.44 13.85 5.04
C CYS A 239 3.87 13.87 3.55
N PHE A 240 3.14 14.61 2.73
CA PHE A 240 3.50 14.83 1.33
C PHE A 240 4.46 16.01 1.17
N ASN A 241 5.20 16.06 0.05
CA ASN A 241 6.15 17.13 -0.28
C ASN A 241 7.31 17.32 0.71
N LYS A 242 7.63 16.31 1.55
CA LYS A 242 8.91 16.28 2.24
C LYS A 242 10.02 16.12 1.20
N LYS A 243 11.07 16.94 1.30
CA LYS A 243 12.30 16.66 0.57
C LYS A 243 12.83 15.32 1.07
N LEU A 244 13.20 14.44 0.14
CA LEU A 244 13.99 13.27 0.48
C LEU A 244 15.19 13.74 1.31
N PRO A 245 15.64 12.96 2.31
CA PRO A 245 16.83 13.29 3.09
C PRO A 245 17.95 13.68 2.13
N SER A 246 18.74 14.70 2.49
CA SER A 246 20.00 14.97 1.81
C SER A 246 20.98 13.87 2.20
N CYS A 247 20.78 12.68 1.67
CA CYS A 247 21.87 11.74 1.51
C CYS A 247 22.96 12.48 0.76
N GLN A 248 24.23 12.19 1.04
CA GLN A 248 25.27 12.57 0.09
C GLN A 248 24.74 12.15 -1.29
N PRO A 249 24.72 13.08 -2.27
CA PRO A 249 24.11 12.80 -3.55
C PRO A 249 24.66 11.46 -3.98
N LEU A 250 23.76 10.50 -4.16
CA LEU A 250 24.08 9.29 -4.88
C LEU A 250 24.73 9.81 -6.15
N THR A 251 26.05 9.70 -6.23
CA THR A 251 26.76 10.19 -7.41
C THR A 251 26.11 9.44 -8.57
N GLU A 252 25.93 10.09 -9.72
CA GLU A 252 25.35 9.43 -10.91
C GLU A 252 26.00 8.05 -11.13
N GLY A 253 27.30 7.92 -10.79
CA GLY A 253 28.00 6.65 -10.62
C GLY A 253 27.27 5.64 -9.73
N THR A 254 27.07 5.87 -8.43
CA THR A 254 26.44 4.88 -7.51
C THR A 254 25.05 4.38 -7.91
N LEU A 255 24.21 5.22 -8.54
CA LEU A 255 22.90 4.78 -9.03
C LEU A 255 22.99 4.08 -10.37
N ILE A 256 23.80 4.59 -11.31
CA ILE A 256 24.03 3.91 -12.59
C ILE A 256 24.75 2.58 -12.37
N ASP A 257 25.68 2.50 -11.43
CA ASP A 257 26.38 1.28 -11.02
C ASP A 257 25.40 0.31 -10.34
N ALA A 258 24.47 0.80 -9.53
CA ALA A 258 23.39 0.01 -8.96
C ALA A 258 22.42 -0.49 -10.04
N LEU A 259 22.07 0.35 -11.02
CA LEU A 259 21.24 0.01 -12.18
C LEU A 259 21.93 -1.01 -13.10
N ASP A 260 23.23 -0.86 -13.35
CA ASP A 260 24.06 -1.77 -14.15
C ASP A 260 24.32 -3.10 -13.44
N ALA A 261 24.34 -3.07 -12.09
CA ALA A 261 24.40 -4.26 -11.26
C ALA A 261 23.07 -5.02 -11.21
N MET A 262 21.95 -4.38 -11.54
CA MET A 262 20.63 -4.99 -11.53
C MET A 262 20.26 -5.54 -12.90
N SER A 263 19.87 -6.81 -12.95
CA SER A 263 19.28 -7.43 -14.15
C SER A 263 17.96 -8.07 -13.78
N LEU A 264 17.05 -8.13 -14.75
CA LEU A 264 15.91 -9.04 -14.66
C LEU A 264 16.44 -10.47 -14.70
N HIS A 265 15.82 -11.36 -13.91
CA HIS A 265 16.10 -12.77 -13.96
C HIS A 265 15.69 -13.31 -15.33
N ASP A 266 16.64 -13.86 -16.10
CA ASP A 266 16.32 -14.58 -17.33
C ASP A 266 15.85 -15.99 -16.95
N PRO A 267 14.58 -16.36 -17.19
CA PRO A 267 14.07 -17.69 -16.85
C PRO A 267 14.79 -18.84 -17.59
N ASP A 268 15.58 -18.54 -18.64
CA ASP A 268 16.33 -19.54 -19.44
C ASP A 268 17.81 -19.72 -19.03
N SER A 269 18.28 -19.13 -17.93
CA SER A 269 19.66 -19.34 -17.47
C SER A 269 19.87 -20.77 -16.89
N PRO A 270 20.88 -21.53 -17.35
CA PRO A 270 21.10 -22.91 -16.92
C PRO A 270 21.48 -22.99 -15.44
N LYS A 271 20.75 -23.81 -14.67
CA LYS A 271 21.02 -24.12 -13.26
C LYS A 271 22.46 -24.63 -13.09
N GLN A 272 23.29 -23.91 -12.34
CA GLN A 272 24.59 -24.45 -11.92
C GLN A 272 24.40 -25.60 -10.92
N PRO A 273 25.26 -26.65 -10.98
CA PRO A 273 25.09 -27.83 -10.16
C PRO A 273 25.44 -27.56 -8.69
N SER A 274 24.56 -28.02 -7.80
CA SER A 274 24.75 -28.05 -6.35
C SER A 274 25.98 -28.87 -5.96
N GLN A 275 26.95 -28.26 -5.28
CA GLN A 275 27.97 -29.01 -4.55
C GLN A 275 27.48 -29.31 -3.14
N SER A 276 27.38 -30.60 -2.86
CA SER A 276 27.09 -31.20 -1.56
C SER A 276 28.36 -31.39 -0.71
N THR A 277 28.15 -31.57 0.60
CA THR A 277 29.04 -32.09 1.66
C THR A 277 29.98 -31.05 2.30
N SER A 278 30.21 -30.97 3.62
CA SER A 278 29.95 -31.83 4.79
C SER A 278 30.24 -31.04 6.09
N SER A 279 29.60 -31.40 7.20
CA SER A 279 30.00 -31.00 8.58
C SER A 279 31.41 -31.50 8.96
N PRO A 280 32.06 -30.96 10.02
CA PRO A 280 31.97 -31.66 11.31
C PRO A 280 31.99 -30.78 12.59
N SER A 281 31.83 -31.49 13.70
CA SER A 281 31.59 -31.15 15.10
C SER A 281 32.75 -30.61 15.95
N SER A 282 32.39 -29.76 16.93
CA SER A 282 32.89 -29.55 18.31
C SER A 282 34.34 -29.89 18.73
N THR A 283 35.00 -28.94 19.42
CA THR A 283 35.56 -29.12 20.78
C THR A 283 35.95 -27.77 21.44
N SER A 284 35.99 -27.82 22.78
CA SER A 284 36.06 -26.81 23.84
C SER A 284 37.38 -26.03 24.05
N GLY A 285 37.33 -24.85 24.68
CA GLY A 285 38.45 -24.29 25.45
C GLY A 285 38.47 -22.76 25.75
N SER A 286 37.80 -22.35 26.83
CA SER A 286 38.24 -21.40 27.90
C SER A 286 38.95 -20.03 27.62
N VAL A 287 38.28 -18.96 28.10
CA VAL A 287 38.70 -17.69 28.77
C VAL A 287 39.71 -16.73 28.11
N GLY A 288 39.30 -15.46 27.94
CA GLY A 288 40.18 -14.30 27.76
C GLY A 288 39.42 -12.99 27.54
N ALA A 289 39.81 -11.93 28.25
CA ALA A 289 39.16 -10.63 28.33
C ALA A 289 39.28 -9.77 27.05
N GLY A 290 38.48 -8.70 26.98
CA GLY A 290 38.16 -7.95 25.77
C GLY A 290 39.21 -7.01 25.21
N SER A 291 38.88 -6.50 24.03
CA SER A 291 39.35 -5.25 23.44
C SER A 291 38.53 -4.96 22.19
N ASP A 292 38.00 -3.74 22.12
CA ASP A 292 37.49 -3.11 20.91
C ASP A 292 38.51 -3.23 19.76
N GLU A 293 38.07 -3.70 18.59
CA GLU A 293 38.79 -3.54 17.32
C GLU A 293 37.78 -3.30 16.18
N PRO A 294 38.08 -2.40 15.23
CA PRO A 294 37.12 -1.89 14.27
C PRO A 294 36.95 -2.84 13.08
N CYS A 295 35.75 -2.85 12.51
CA CYS A 295 35.44 -3.59 11.28
C CYS A 295 36.36 -3.15 10.14
N SER A 296 37.15 -4.10 9.64
CA SER A 296 38.13 -3.93 8.58
C SER A 296 37.45 -3.67 7.24
N SER A 297 37.90 -2.60 6.57
CA SER A 297 37.60 -2.31 5.18
C SER A 297 38.23 -3.38 4.29
N SER A 298 37.42 -4.34 3.83
CA SER A 298 37.83 -5.25 2.76
C SER A 298 37.88 -4.47 1.44
N THR A 299 39.09 -4.24 0.97
CA THR A 299 39.43 -3.71 -0.33
C THR A 299 38.80 -4.52 -1.46
N ALA A 300 38.15 -3.79 -2.37
CA ALA A 300 37.52 -4.30 -3.57
C ALA A 300 38.54 -5.03 -4.47
N THR A 301 38.50 -6.35 -4.48
CA THR A 301 38.96 -7.18 -5.61
C THR A 301 38.08 -8.44 -5.70
N GLY A 302 36.94 -8.31 -6.38
CA GLY A 302 36.02 -9.42 -6.65
C GLY A 302 35.10 -9.05 -7.80
N ARG A 303 35.02 -9.94 -8.81
CA ARG A 303 34.26 -9.79 -10.06
C ARG A 303 32.87 -9.17 -9.87
N ASN A 304 32.51 -8.17 -10.69
CA ASN A 304 31.14 -7.68 -10.88
C ASN A 304 30.19 -8.84 -11.24
N GLN A 305 29.52 -9.40 -10.24
CA GLN A 305 28.43 -10.34 -10.41
C GLN A 305 27.13 -9.53 -10.29
N LYS A 306 26.45 -9.30 -11.42
CA LYS A 306 25.16 -8.60 -11.47
C LYS A 306 24.16 -9.33 -10.55
N ARG A 307 23.52 -8.62 -9.63
CA ARG A 307 22.50 -9.16 -8.72
C ARG A 307 21.13 -9.04 -9.39
N ALA A 308 20.50 -10.17 -9.67
CA ALA A 308 19.12 -10.18 -10.12
C ALA A 308 18.17 -9.86 -8.96
N ILE A 309 17.12 -9.05 -9.20
CA ILE A 309 15.99 -8.99 -8.26
C ILE A 309 15.28 -10.34 -8.33
N ASN A 310 14.98 -10.88 -7.15
CA ASN A 310 14.09 -12.01 -6.98
C ASN A 310 13.17 -11.69 -5.80
N THR A 311 11.89 -11.46 -6.07
CA THR A 311 10.87 -11.12 -5.06
C THR A 311 10.52 -12.27 -4.13
N GLN A 312 10.96 -13.49 -4.46
CA GLN A 312 10.87 -14.66 -3.59
C GLN A 312 12.11 -14.85 -2.70
N THR A 313 13.07 -13.92 -2.74
CA THR A 313 14.25 -13.97 -1.87
C THR A 313 13.81 -13.92 -0.39
N PRO A 314 14.22 -14.90 0.44
CA PRO A 314 13.89 -14.88 1.86
C PRO A 314 14.69 -13.81 2.61
N CYS A 315 14.25 -13.47 3.82
CA CYS A 315 14.99 -12.58 4.70
C CYS A 315 16.39 -13.14 4.97
N SER A 316 17.40 -12.29 4.80
CA SER A 316 18.81 -12.65 4.96
C SER A 316 19.16 -13.09 6.40
N ASP A 317 18.40 -12.65 7.39
CA ASP A 317 18.71 -12.87 8.81
C ASP A 317 17.92 -14.05 9.40
N CYS A 318 16.62 -14.15 9.13
CA CYS A 318 15.77 -15.21 9.69
C CYS A 318 15.21 -16.22 8.69
N GLY A 319 15.45 -16.03 7.39
CA GLY A 319 14.95 -16.93 6.35
C GLY A 319 13.44 -16.84 6.08
N ALA A 320 12.72 -15.88 6.68
CA ALA A 320 11.29 -15.70 6.41
C ALA A 320 11.03 -15.42 4.92
N ALA A 321 10.00 -16.03 4.35
CA ALA A 321 9.66 -15.94 2.92
C ALA A 321 8.47 -15.00 2.63
N VAL A 322 7.96 -14.31 3.66
CA VAL A 322 6.76 -13.46 3.58
C VAL A 322 7.09 -12.07 4.10
N GLU A 323 6.37 -11.06 3.57
CA GLU A 323 6.54 -9.66 3.97
C GLU A 323 8.00 -9.20 3.89
N ASN A 324 8.70 -9.56 2.83
CA ASN A 324 10.09 -9.17 2.62
C ASN A 324 10.20 -7.86 1.86
N TRP A 325 11.22 -7.10 2.22
CA TRP A 325 11.52 -5.78 1.69
C TRP A 325 12.94 -5.80 1.14
N ILE A 326 13.22 -4.98 0.12
CA ILE A 326 14.55 -4.75 -0.42
C ILE A 326 15.04 -3.34 -0.06
N CYS A 327 16.26 -3.24 0.44
CA CYS A 327 16.91 -1.95 0.62
C CYS A 327 17.29 -1.38 -0.75
N LEU A 328 16.91 -0.13 -1.04
CA LEU A 328 17.19 0.50 -2.33
C LEU A 328 18.63 0.99 -2.48
N LEU A 329 19.50 0.77 -1.48
CA LEU A 329 20.92 1.09 -1.55
C LEU A 329 21.81 -0.14 -1.58
N CYS A 330 21.65 -1.08 -0.64
CA CYS A 330 22.51 -2.26 -0.57
C CYS A 330 21.91 -3.51 -1.21
N PHE A 331 20.64 -3.47 -1.61
CA PHE A 331 19.88 -4.60 -2.14
C PHE A 331 19.75 -5.79 -1.19
N GLY A 332 20.03 -5.59 0.09
CA GLY A 332 19.74 -6.56 1.13
C GLY A 332 18.24 -6.79 1.23
N VAL A 333 17.83 -8.06 1.30
CA VAL A 333 16.44 -8.46 1.48
C VAL A 333 16.24 -8.89 2.93
N TYR A 334 15.30 -8.23 3.60
CA TYR A 334 15.01 -8.46 5.01
C TYR A 334 13.51 -8.48 5.24
N CYS A 335 13.07 -9.22 6.26
CA CYS A 335 11.67 -9.28 6.62
C CYS A 335 11.21 -7.94 7.21
N GLY A 336 9.97 -7.57 6.90
CA GLY A 336 9.34 -6.34 7.33
C GLY A 336 9.06 -6.31 8.83
N ARG A 337 8.52 -5.17 9.27
CA ARG A 337 8.17 -4.87 10.66
C ARG A 337 7.33 -5.96 11.33
N TYR A 338 6.43 -6.60 10.58
CA TYR A 338 5.43 -7.55 11.11
C TYR A 338 5.90 -9.00 11.18
N VAL A 339 7.16 -9.26 10.84
CA VAL A 339 7.75 -10.60 10.92
C VAL A 339 8.78 -10.66 12.04
N GLN A 340 9.99 -10.16 11.80
CA GLN A 340 11.06 -10.03 12.79
C GLN A 340 11.80 -8.70 12.62
N GLU A 341 11.19 -7.72 11.95
CA GLU A 341 11.66 -6.32 11.89
C GLU A 341 13.11 -6.11 11.41
N HIS A 342 13.75 -7.10 10.80
CA HIS A 342 15.13 -6.98 10.31
C HIS A 342 15.31 -5.84 9.31
N MET A 343 14.32 -5.56 8.44
CA MET A 343 14.43 -4.41 7.54
C MET A 343 14.38 -3.08 8.29
N LEU A 344 13.60 -2.98 9.37
CA LEU A 344 13.55 -1.81 10.24
C LEU A 344 14.90 -1.64 10.93
N GLN A 345 15.43 -2.69 11.56
CA GLN A 345 16.74 -2.69 12.22
C GLN A 345 17.86 -2.31 11.24
N HIS A 346 17.80 -2.82 10.02
CA HIS A 346 18.72 -2.49 8.95
C HIS A 346 18.68 -1.00 8.61
N GLY A 347 17.49 -0.45 8.35
CA GLY A 347 17.31 0.94 7.94
C GLY A 347 17.56 1.98 9.04
N THR A 348 17.31 1.63 10.31
CA THR A 348 17.56 2.53 11.46
C THR A 348 18.94 2.36 12.06
N GLY A 349 19.54 1.17 11.94
CA GLY A 349 20.85 0.83 12.51
C GLY A 349 22.02 1.21 11.61
N THR A 350 21.78 1.52 10.34
CA THR A 350 22.79 1.99 9.39
C THR A 350 22.49 3.43 8.96
N VAL A 351 23.48 4.32 9.07
CA VAL A 351 23.29 5.77 8.87
C VAL A 351 22.99 6.12 7.40
N ASP A 352 23.21 5.20 6.47
CA ASP A 352 23.16 5.49 5.03
C ASP A 352 22.10 4.69 4.25
N HIS A 353 21.21 3.92 4.89
CA HIS A 353 20.20 3.11 4.16
C HIS A 353 18.75 3.58 4.36
N PRO A 354 18.38 4.78 3.90
CA PRO A 354 17.10 5.43 4.25
C PRO A 354 15.86 4.82 3.59
N LEU A 355 15.98 4.06 2.50
CA LEU A 355 14.83 3.64 1.70
C LEU A 355 14.73 2.11 1.58
N ALA A 356 13.53 1.58 1.80
CA ALA A 356 13.18 0.18 1.58
C ALA A 356 11.91 0.07 0.73
N LEU A 357 11.87 -0.91 -0.18
CA LEU A 357 10.74 -1.19 -1.05
C LEU A 357 10.16 -2.58 -0.71
N SER A 358 8.85 -2.65 -0.52
CA SER A 358 8.12 -3.88 -0.19
C SER A 358 7.91 -4.78 -1.41
N PHE A 359 8.27 -6.07 -1.31
CA PHE A 359 7.94 -7.04 -2.36
C PHE A 359 6.46 -7.42 -2.38
N THR A 360 5.70 -7.13 -1.32
CA THR A 360 4.28 -7.47 -1.24
C THR A 360 3.44 -6.51 -2.08
N ASP A 361 3.58 -5.20 -1.86
CA ASP A 361 2.66 -4.17 -2.38
C ASP A 361 3.38 -3.05 -3.16
N LEU A 362 4.70 -3.15 -3.33
CA LEU A 362 5.55 -2.16 -4.03
C LEU A 362 5.56 -0.77 -3.38
N SER A 363 5.10 -0.65 -2.14
CA SER A 363 5.23 0.57 -1.35
C SER A 363 6.70 0.82 -1.00
N VAL A 364 7.07 2.10 -0.83
CA VAL A 364 8.44 2.50 -0.46
C VAL A 364 8.39 3.26 0.85
N TRP A 365 9.13 2.77 1.84
CA TRP A 365 9.28 3.39 3.15
C TRP A 365 10.58 4.19 3.23
N CYS A 366 10.51 5.38 3.82
CA CYS A 366 11.66 6.21 4.14
C CYS A 366 11.86 6.29 5.66
N TYR A 367 12.96 5.71 6.16
CA TYR A 367 13.32 5.74 7.57
C TYR A 367 13.63 7.14 8.08
N GLY A 368 14.24 8.00 7.24
CA GLY A 368 14.54 9.37 7.63
C GLY A 368 13.31 10.29 7.69
N CYS A 369 12.29 10.02 6.87
CA CYS A 369 11.05 10.79 6.87
C CYS A 369 10.00 10.22 7.84
N ASP A 370 10.20 8.97 8.26
CA ASP A 370 9.24 8.14 8.99
C ASP A 370 7.89 8.05 8.27
N ALA A 371 7.94 7.79 6.96
CA ALA A 371 6.76 7.81 6.11
C ALA A 371 6.92 6.99 4.83
N TYR A 372 5.77 6.59 4.27
CA TYR A 372 5.70 6.14 2.90
C TYR A 372 5.93 7.30 1.93
N ILE A 373 6.73 7.04 0.90
CA ILE A 373 7.07 8.04 -0.11
C ILE A 373 6.61 7.60 -1.49
N ASP A 374 6.02 8.54 -2.21
CA ASP A 374 5.72 8.40 -3.62
C ASP A 374 6.41 9.52 -4.39
N HIS A 375 7.25 9.14 -5.35
CA HIS A 375 8.10 10.07 -6.09
C HIS A 375 8.46 9.47 -7.46
N PRO A 376 8.47 10.26 -8.56
CA PRO A 376 8.80 9.77 -9.90
C PRO A 376 10.14 9.03 -10.00
N ALA A 377 11.15 9.45 -9.23
CA ALA A 377 12.46 8.78 -9.18
C ALA A 377 12.40 7.32 -8.69
N LEU A 378 11.31 6.90 -8.03
CA LEU A 378 11.12 5.53 -7.56
C LEU A 378 10.55 4.60 -8.64
N HIS A 379 10.07 5.13 -9.77
CA HIS A 379 9.40 4.34 -10.83
C HIS A 379 10.28 3.19 -11.31
N HIS A 380 11.56 3.45 -11.55
CA HIS A 380 12.48 2.43 -12.04
C HIS A 380 12.56 1.22 -11.09
N TYR A 381 12.78 1.45 -9.79
CA TYR A 381 12.88 0.39 -8.78
C TYR A 381 11.57 -0.39 -8.64
N LYS A 382 10.44 0.33 -8.55
CA LYS A 382 9.13 -0.30 -8.48
C LYS A 382 8.86 -1.13 -9.74
N ASN A 383 9.26 -0.65 -10.91
CA ASN A 383 9.10 -1.36 -12.18
C ASN A 383 9.94 -2.66 -12.25
N LEU A 384 11.17 -2.67 -11.72
CA LEU A 384 11.98 -3.89 -11.69
C LEU A 384 11.36 -4.97 -10.80
N VAL A 385 10.89 -4.59 -9.61
CA VAL A 385 10.23 -5.51 -8.68
C VAL A 385 8.89 -5.98 -9.24
N HIS A 386 8.14 -5.09 -9.89
CA HIS A 386 6.89 -5.44 -10.60
C HIS A 386 7.15 -6.42 -11.74
N LEU A 387 8.19 -6.20 -12.55
CA LEU A 387 8.55 -7.09 -13.65
C LEU A 387 8.90 -8.50 -13.16
N ASP A 388 9.70 -8.63 -12.09
CA ASP A 388 10.00 -9.94 -11.52
C ASP A 388 8.72 -10.63 -11.00
N LYS A 389 7.87 -9.87 -10.30
CA LYS A 389 6.66 -10.41 -9.67
C LYS A 389 5.55 -10.77 -10.65
N PHE A 390 5.34 -9.96 -11.68
CA PHE A 390 4.17 -10.02 -12.55
C PHE A 390 4.50 -10.25 -14.03
N GLN A 391 5.79 -10.25 -14.40
CA GLN A 391 6.26 -10.46 -15.76
C GLN A 391 5.75 -9.41 -16.77
N GLU A 392 5.43 -8.21 -16.28
CA GLU A 392 5.01 -7.07 -17.10
C GLU A 392 5.48 -5.72 -16.50
N PRO A 393 5.62 -4.66 -17.33
CA PRO A 393 6.03 -3.34 -16.84
C PRO A 393 4.99 -2.69 -15.93
N LEU A 394 5.47 -2.00 -14.90
CA LEU A 394 4.65 -1.18 -14.01
C LEU A 394 4.12 0.05 -14.75
N VAL A 395 2.79 0.15 -14.85
CA VAL A 395 2.11 1.34 -15.37
C VAL A 395 2.21 2.47 -14.34
N TRP A 396 2.85 3.57 -14.72
CA TRP A 396 3.09 4.72 -13.84
C TRP A 396 2.03 5.82 -14.01
N SER A 397 1.47 6.28 -12.90
CA SER A 397 0.35 7.23 -12.84
C SER A 397 0.74 8.70 -13.10
N TYR A 398 2.02 9.07 -13.06
CA TYR A 398 2.47 10.46 -13.19
C TYR A 398 2.71 10.94 -14.64
N GLY A 399 2.31 10.17 -15.65
CA GLY A 399 2.52 10.52 -17.07
C GLY A 399 3.96 10.30 -17.54
N SER A 400 4.13 10.13 -18.84
CA SER A 400 5.41 9.82 -19.51
C SER A 400 6.45 10.94 -19.46
N ASP A 401 6.02 12.16 -19.12
CA ASP A 401 6.80 13.38 -19.40
C ASP A 401 7.84 13.70 -18.32
N LEU A 402 7.83 13.00 -17.19
CA LEU A 402 8.88 13.10 -16.16
C LEU A 402 10.00 12.06 -16.31
N VAL A 403 9.85 11.08 -17.20
CA VAL A 403 10.76 9.92 -17.29
C VAL A 403 11.91 10.15 -18.29
N LEU A 404 11.96 11.27 -19.04
CA LEU A 404 12.92 11.40 -20.16
C LEU A 404 13.76 12.68 -20.25
N ASP A 405 13.66 13.64 -19.32
CA ASP A 405 14.50 14.85 -19.38
C ASP A 405 15.83 14.76 -18.63
N VAL A 406 16.07 13.69 -17.87
CA VAL A 406 17.32 13.52 -17.10
C VAL A 406 18.35 12.66 -17.86
N VAL A 407 17.96 11.95 -18.92
CA VAL A 407 18.87 11.07 -19.69
C VAL A 407 19.59 11.81 -20.84
N ASN A 408 19.08 12.97 -21.29
CA ASN A 408 19.62 13.67 -22.47
C ASN A 408 20.57 14.86 -22.16
N ALA A 409 20.79 15.20 -20.89
CA ALA A 409 21.66 16.32 -20.52
C ALA A 409 23.18 16.01 -20.59
N GLY A 410 23.58 14.77 -20.87
CA GLY A 410 24.98 14.35 -20.98
C GLY A 410 25.57 14.29 -22.39
N ALA A 411 24.78 14.51 -23.44
CA ALA A 411 25.18 14.22 -24.84
C ALA A 411 25.42 15.47 -25.72
N SER A 412 25.43 16.69 -25.17
CA SER A 412 25.76 17.91 -25.93
C SER A 412 27.04 18.55 -25.39
N GLY A 413 28.20 17.99 -25.75
CA GLY A 413 29.46 18.44 -25.18
C GLY A 413 30.74 18.05 -25.90
N SER A 414 30.78 17.89 -27.25
CA SER A 414 32.04 18.11 -28.02
C SER A 414 31.83 18.00 -29.53
N THR A 415 31.63 19.13 -30.21
CA THR A 415 32.07 19.29 -31.60
C THR A 415 32.79 20.62 -31.71
N LYS A 416 34.11 20.56 -31.55
CA LYS A 416 35.03 21.64 -31.91
C LYS A 416 34.87 21.89 -33.41
N GLN A 417 34.42 23.10 -33.77
CA GLN A 417 34.73 23.69 -35.06
C GLN A 417 36.25 23.80 -35.21
N LYS A 418 36.79 23.17 -36.25
CA LYS A 418 38.02 23.59 -36.93
C LYS A 418 37.62 23.92 -38.37
N GLY A 419 38.01 25.10 -38.81
CA GLY A 419 37.72 25.62 -40.14
C GLY A 419 38.45 24.90 -41.26
N ASP A 420 37.93 25.08 -42.47
CA ASP A 420 38.54 25.93 -43.51
C ASP A 420 37.42 26.71 -44.22
#